data_AF-A0A7J8WTX8-F1
#
_entry.id   AF-A0A7J8WTX8-F1
#
_cell.length_a   1.000
_cell.length_b   1.000
_cell.length_c   1.000
_cell.angle_alpha   90.00
_cell.angle_beta   90.00
_cell.angle_gamma   90.00
#
_symmetry.space_group_name_H-M   'P 1'
#
loop_
_entity.id
_entity.type
_entity.pdbx_description
1 polymer ?
#
loop_
_entity_poly.entity_id
_entity_poly.type
_entity_poly.pdbx_seq_one_letter_code
_entity_poly.pdbx_strand_id
1 'polypeptide(L)'
;NKTKLGAVVPFDDNLNFHKVIAVGISIGVGIHGISHLACDFPRLLHATPDEYEPIEKYFREQAKSYWHFVKHIGGVTGIIMVVLMAFAFMLATPMFRRGRMKLPKPLDKLTGFNAFWYSPHLFVIVSTFLIVHGIKLFLTKKWYKKTVDVYPGNVLALHMSRPRGFRYKSGQYIFVNCDVVSPFEWHPFSITSAPGDDYVSVHIRTLGDWTGQLR
;
A
#
# COMPACT_ATOMS: atom_id res chain seq x y z
N ASN A 1 33.97 5.89 -11.76
CA ASN A 1 33.51 5.65 -10.38
C ASN A 1 34.71 5.82 -9.42
N LYS A 2 34.85 6.96 -8.72
CA LYS A 2 36.02 7.27 -7.84
C LYS A 2 35.64 7.71 -6.42
N THR A 3 34.44 7.36 -5.95
CA THR A 3 34.00 7.63 -4.57
C THR A 3 34.13 6.36 -3.74
N LYS A 4 34.39 6.49 -2.43
CA LYS A 4 34.42 5.34 -1.50
C LYS A 4 33.12 4.51 -1.55
N LEU A 5 32.00 5.17 -1.84
CA LEU A 5 30.71 4.53 -2.03
C LEU A 5 30.65 3.65 -3.28
N GLY A 6 31.31 4.04 -4.37
CA GLY A 6 31.40 3.25 -5.61
C GLY A 6 32.26 1.99 -5.50
N ALA A 7 33.03 1.82 -4.42
CA ALA A 7 33.74 0.58 -4.13
C ALA A 7 32.84 -0.50 -3.49
N VAL A 8 31.72 -0.08 -2.90
CA VAL A 8 30.75 -0.97 -2.23
C VAL A 8 29.48 -1.12 -3.08
N VAL A 9 29.05 -0.04 -3.74
CA VAL A 9 27.84 -0.02 -4.58
C VAL A 9 28.26 0.05 -6.05
N PRO A 10 27.98 -1.00 -6.85
CA PRO A 10 28.33 -1.02 -8.28
C PRO A 10 27.35 -0.18 -9.08
N PHE A 11 27.48 1.15 -9.01
CA PHE A 11 26.60 2.10 -9.72
C PHE A 11 26.61 1.94 -11.25
N ASP A 12 27.68 1.37 -11.81
CA ASP A 12 27.82 1.09 -13.24
C ASP A 12 26.91 -0.07 -13.71
N ASP A 13 26.41 -0.90 -12.78
CA ASP A 13 25.49 -2.02 -13.04
C ASP A 13 24.02 -1.66 -12.82
N ASN A 14 23.68 -0.37 -12.76
CA ASN A 14 22.31 0.11 -12.50
C ASN A 14 21.24 -0.51 -13.44
N LEU A 15 21.60 -0.80 -14.69
CA LEU A 15 20.68 -1.40 -15.66
C LEU A 15 20.39 -2.87 -15.34
N ASN A 16 21.41 -3.61 -14.90
CA ASN A 16 21.25 -5.00 -14.49
C ASN A 16 20.49 -5.06 -13.16
N PHE A 17 20.81 -4.16 -12.23
CA PHE A 17 20.07 -3.98 -10.99
C PHE A 17 18.58 -3.69 -11.23
N HIS A 18 18.25 -2.76 -12.12
CA HIS A 18 16.86 -2.46 -12.49
C HIS A 18 16.11 -3.69 -13.01
N LYS A 19 16.73 -4.52 -13.86
CA LYS A 19 16.12 -5.77 -14.34
C LYS A 19 15.88 -6.77 -13.22
N VAL A 20 16.83 -6.93 -12.30
CA VAL A 20 16.68 -7.83 -11.14
C VAL A 20 15.52 -7.37 -10.25
N ILE A 21 15.43 -6.08 -9.94
CA ILE A 21 14.32 -5.52 -9.19
C ILE A 21 12.99 -5.72 -9.92
N ALA A 22 12.95 -5.51 -11.24
CA ALA A 22 11.76 -5.74 -12.04
C ALA A 22 11.27 -7.19 -11.95
N VAL A 23 12.18 -8.17 -12.07
CA VAL A 23 11.85 -9.61 -11.89
C VAL A 23 11.32 -9.88 -10.49
N GLY A 24 11.96 -9.34 -9.45
CA GLY A 24 11.49 -9.50 -8.07
C GLY A 24 10.09 -8.93 -7.85
N ILE A 25 9.82 -7.74 -8.39
CA ILE A 25 8.48 -7.12 -8.35
C ILE A 25 7.45 -7.98 -9.07
N SER A 26 7.76 -8.51 -10.26
CA SER A 26 6.84 -9.38 -11.01
C SER A 26 6.44 -10.62 -10.21
N ILE A 27 7.41 -11.26 -9.54
CA ILE A 27 7.14 -12.42 -8.68
C ILE A 27 6.26 -12.02 -7.50
N GLY A 28 6.60 -10.92 -6.81
CA GLY A 28 5.82 -10.42 -5.68
C GLY A 28 4.38 -10.08 -6.05
N VAL A 29 4.16 -9.40 -7.17
CA VAL A 29 2.83 -9.09 -7.71
C VAL A 29 2.06 -10.36 -8.06
N GLY A 30 2.74 -11.36 -8.66
CA GLY A 30 2.14 -12.65 -8.97
C GLY A 30 1.64 -13.39 -7.72
N ILE A 31 2.50 -13.52 -6.70
CA ILE A 31 2.16 -14.16 -5.42
C ILE A 31 1.01 -13.41 -4.74
N HIS A 32 1.09 -12.08 -4.67
CA HIS A 32 0.06 -11.23 -4.07
C HIS A 32 -1.30 -11.38 -4.77
N GLY A 33 -1.32 -11.30 -6.11
CA GLY A 33 -2.53 -11.45 -6.91
C GLY A 33 -3.14 -12.85 -6.79
N ILE A 34 -2.31 -13.90 -6.82
CA ILE A 34 -2.76 -15.28 -6.63
C ILE A 34 -3.34 -15.48 -5.23
N SER A 35 -2.70 -14.95 -4.18
CA SER A 35 -3.22 -15.03 -2.82
C SER A 35 -4.63 -14.44 -2.74
N HIS A 36 -4.87 -13.28 -3.35
CA HIS A 36 -6.20 -12.68 -3.36
C HIS A 36 -7.23 -13.51 -4.15
N LEU A 37 -6.90 -13.94 -5.36
CA LEU A 37 -7.85 -14.61 -6.26
C LEU A 37 -8.11 -16.08 -5.88
N ALA A 38 -7.07 -16.81 -5.47
CA ALA A 38 -7.14 -18.26 -5.25
C ALA A 38 -7.31 -18.64 -3.78
N CYS A 39 -6.93 -17.77 -2.84
CA CYS A 39 -7.00 -18.08 -1.41
C CYS A 39 -8.00 -17.19 -0.68
N ASP A 40 -7.86 -15.86 -0.74
CA ASP A 40 -8.66 -14.96 0.08
C ASP A 40 -10.12 -14.90 -0.38
N PHE A 41 -10.36 -14.69 -1.68
CA PHE A 41 -11.74 -14.56 -2.19
C PHE A 41 -12.55 -15.85 -2.01
N PRO A 42 -12.03 -17.06 -2.34
CA PRO A 42 -12.74 -18.31 -2.05
C PRO A 42 -12.96 -18.52 -0.55
N ARG A 43 -11.97 -18.21 0.29
CA ARG A 43 -12.10 -18.33 1.75
C ARG A 43 -13.19 -17.42 2.30
N LEU A 44 -13.27 -16.18 1.84
CA LEU A 44 -14.31 -15.23 2.27
C LEU A 44 -15.71 -15.60 1.75
N LEU A 45 -15.79 -16.19 0.55
CA LEU A 45 -17.04 -16.67 -0.04
C LEU A 45 -17.62 -17.88 0.72
N HIS A 46 -16.74 -18.79 1.16
CA HIS A 46 -17.14 -20.05 1.82
C HIS A 46 -17.05 -20.01 3.36
N ALA A 47 -16.71 -18.86 3.96
CA ALA A 47 -16.66 -18.72 5.41
C ALA A 47 -18.00 -19.07 6.06
N THR A 48 -17.98 -19.78 7.18
CA THR A 48 -19.20 -19.99 7.98
C THR A 48 -19.64 -18.68 8.63
N PRO A 49 -20.92 -18.54 9.06
CA PRO A 49 -21.39 -17.33 9.74
C PRO A 49 -20.52 -16.96 10.96
N ASP A 50 -20.11 -17.96 11.75
CA ASP A 50 -19.25 -17.78 12.93
C ASP A 50 -17.83 -17.30 12.57
N GLU A 51 -17.30 -17.75 11.42
CA GLU A 51 -16.00 -17.28 10.90
C GLU A 51 -16.08 -15.90 10.26
N TYR A 52 -17.26 -15.51 9.77
CA TYR A 52 -17.50 -14.24 9.09
C TYR A 52 -17.86 -13.09 10.05
N GLU A 53 -18.54 -13.39 11.16
CA GLU A 53 -18.93 -12.42 12.20
C GLU A 53 -17.79 -11.45 12.62
N PRO A 54 -16.53 -11.89 12.82
CA PRO A 54 -15.45 -10.99 13.24
C PRO A 54 -15.00 -10.00 12.16
N ILE A 55 -15.27 -10.29 10.88
CA ILE A 55 -14.84 -9.54 9.69
C ILE A 55 -16.01 -8.84 8.98
N GLU A 56 -17.26 -9.15 9.35
CA GLU A 56 -18.48 -8.52 8.85
C GLU A 56 -18.42 -6.99 8.93
N LYS A 57 -17.85 -6.45 10.02
CA LYS A 57 -17.64 -5.00 10.20
C LYS A 57 -16.80 -4.33 9.09
N TYR A 58 -16.03 -5.10 8.33
CA TYR A 58 -15.15 -4.63 7.27
C TYR A 58 -15.73 -4.87 5.88
N PHE A 59 -16.38 -6.02 5.68
CA PHE A 59 -16.90 -6.45 4.38
C PHE A 59 -18.43 -6.28 4.24
N ARG A 60 -19.12 -5.86 5.31
CA ARG A 60 -20.58 -5.80 5.44
C ARG A 60 -21.19 -7.18 5.26
N GLU A 61 -22.20 -7.30 4.40
CA GLU A 61 -22.89 -8.55 4.14
C GLU A 61 -21.97 -9.55 3.43
N GLN A 62 -22.10 -10.81 3.81
CA GLN A 62 -21.37 -11.88 3.16
C GLN A 62 -21.74 -11.97 1.68
N ALA A 63 -20.73 -11.80 0.84
CA ALA A 63 -20.89 -11.84 -0.59
C ALA A 63 -21.32 -13.25 -1.03
N LYS A 64 -22.38 -13.34 -1.83
CA LYS A 64 -22.89 -14.63 -2.36
C LYS A 64 -22.20 -15.05 -3.66
N SER A 65 -21.28 -14.23 -4.18
CA SER A 65 -20.63 -14.47 -5.47
C SER A 65 -19.18 -14.01 -5.44
N TYR A 66 -18.30 -14.82 -6.02
CA TYR A 66 -16.89 -14.49 -6.25
C TYR A 66 -16.71 -13.14 -6.96
N TRP A 67 -17.59 -12.84 -7.92
CA TRP A 67 -17.55 -11.61 -8.71
C TRP A 67 -17.72 -10.34 -7.87
N HIS A 68 -18.30 -10.44 -6.68
CA HIS A 68 -18.40 -9.32 -5.76
C HIS A 68 -17.00 -8.82 -5.34
N PHE A 69 -16.08 -9.74 -5.04
CA PHE A 69 -14.71 -9.40 -4.64
C PHE A 69 -13.88 -8.88 -5.81
N VAL A 70 -14.06 -9.46 -7.00
CA VAL A 70 -13.38 -9.03 -8.23
C VAL A 70 -13.81 -7.61 -8.63
N LYS A 71 -15.11 -7.30 -8.53
CA LYS A 71 -15.67 -5.98 -8.87
C LYS A 71 -15.48 -4.95 -7.75
N HIS A 72 -15.07 -5.38 -6.56
CA HIS A 72 -14.74 -4.47 -5.47
C HIS A 72 -13.55 -3.56 -5.86
N ILE A 73 -13.45 -2.38 -5.25
CA ILE A 73 -12.40 -1.39 -5.55
C ILE A 73 -11.02 -2.03 -5.49
N GLY A 74 -10.74 -2.85 -4.48
CA GLY A 74 -9.47 -3.59 -4.37
C GLY A 74 -9.20 -4.51 -5.57
N GLY A 75 -10.20 -5.28 -6.00
CA GLY A 75 -10.08 -6.19 -7.14
C GLY A 75 -9.89 -5.46 -8.47
N VAL A 76 -10.72 -4.46 -8.76
CA VAL A 76 -10.66 -3.69 -10.02
C VAL A 76 -9.34 -2.93 -10.13
N THR A 77 -8.93 -2.23 -9.06
CA THR A 77 -7.65 -1.49 -9.05
C THR A 77 -6.46 -2.45 -9.20
N GLY A 78 -6.47 -3.60 -8.52
CA GLY A 78 -5.45 -4.65 -8.65
C GLY A 78 -5.31 -5.18 -10.08
N ILE A 79 -6.44 -5.52 -10.71
CA ILE A 79 -6.46 -6.03 -12.09
C ILE A 79 -5.95 -4.98 -13.09
N ILE A 80 -6.39 -3.73 -12.97
CA ILE A 80 -5.91 -2.64 -13.84
C ILE A 80 -4.39 -2.49 -13.71
N MET A 81 -3.84 -2.48 -12.48
CA MET A 81 -2.40 -2.39 -12.26
C MET A 81 -1.65 -3.55 -12.92
N VAL A 82 -2.11 -4.79 -12.72
CA VAL A 82 -1.47 -5.97 -13.31
C VAL A 82 -1.49 -5.91 -14.85
N VAL A 83 -2.59 -5.49 -15.46
CA VAL A 83 -2.69 -5.34 -16.92
C VAL A 83 -1.73 -4.27 -17.44
N LEU A 84 -1.69 -3.10 -16.81
CA LEU A 84 -0.77 -2.02 -17.20
C LEU A 84 0.69 -2.42 -17.04
N MET A 85 1.02 -3.13 -15.95
CA MET A 85 2.36 -3.67 -15.73
C MET A 85 2.71 -4.72 -16.77
N ALA A 86 1.83 -5.69 -17.04
CA ALA A 86 2.06 -6.72 -18.06
C ALA A 86 2.35 -6.08 -19.44
N PHE A 87 1.60 -5.03 -19.79
CA PHE A 87 1.83 -4.27 -21.00
C PHE A 87 3.20 -3.58 -21.01
N ALA A 88 3.59 -2.89 -19.93
CA ALA A 88 4.91 -2.26 -19.82
C ALA A 88 6.06 -3.28 -19.89
N PHE A 89 5.93 -4.43 -19.22
CA PHE A 89 6.91 -5.52 -19.28
C PHE A 89 7.02 -6.13 -20.68
N MET A 90 5.90 -6.30 -21.38
CA MET A 90 5.88 -6.75 -22.77
C MET A 90 6.68 -5.81 -23.67
N LEU A 91 6.45 -4.49 -23.57
CA LEU A 91 7.20 -3.48 -24.34
C LEU A 91 8.69 -3.43 -23.98
N ALA A 92 9.06 -3.78 -22.75
CA ALA A 92 10.46 -3.87 -22.32
C ALA A 92 11.21 -5.11 -22.86
N THR A 93 10.50 -6.14 -23.34
CA THR A 93 11.14 -7.33 -23.92
C THR A 93 11.99 -6.96 -25.15
N PRO A 94 13.13 -7.66 -25.40
CA PRO A 94 13.97 -7.37 -26.56
C PRO A 94 13.24 -7.49 -27.90
N MET A 95 12.22 -8.35 -27.98
CA MET A 95 11.42 -8.58 -29.18
C MET A 95 10.62 -7.34 -29.58
N PHE A 96 9.96 -6.70 -28.61
CA PHE A 96 9.16 -5.49 -28.82
C PHE A 96 10.05 -4.24 -28.84
N ARG A 97 10.93 -4.06 -27.85
CA ARG A 97 11.80 -2.88 -27.71
C ARG A 97 12.73 -2.67 -28.92
N ARG A 98 13.26 -3.75 -29.51
CA ARG A 98 14.14 -3.67 -30.69
C ARG A 98 13.38 -3.71 -32.02
N GLY A 99 12.04 -3.68 -32.00
CA GLY A 99 11.22 -3.66 -33.21
C GLY A 99 11.31 -4.94 -34.06
N ARG A 100 11.63 -6.09 -33.45
CA ARG A 100 11.73 -7.37 -34.18
C ARG A 100 10.37 -7.98 -34.50
N MET A 101 9.34 -7.61 -33.73
CA MET A 101 7.95 -7.98 -33.99
C MET A 101 7.34 -7.08 -35.08
N LYS A 102 6.83 -7.70 -36.15
CA LYS A 102 6.06 -7.00 -37.20
C LYS A 102 4.57 -7.18 -36.92
N LEU A 103 3.93 -6.15 -36.38
CA LEU A 103 2.49 -6.15 -36.11
C LEU A 103 1.72 -5.52 -37.28
N PRO A 104 0.47 -5.94 -37.52
CA PRO A 104 -0.40 -5.27 -38.51
C PRO A 104 -0.74 -3.86 -38.06
N LYS A 105 -0.98 -2.94 -39.01
CA LYS A 105 -1.46 -1.58 -38.69
C LYS A 105 -2.85 -1.67 -38.07
N PRO A 106 -3.15 -0.90 -37.00
CA PRO A 106 -2.37 0.22 -36.44
C PRO A 106 -1.43 -0.17 -35.26
N LEU A 107 -1.23 -1.46 -34.99
CA LEU A 107 -0.47 -1.95 -33.83
C LEU A 107 1.05 -1.91 -34.04
N ASP A 108 1.53 -1.62 -35.25
CA ASP A 108 2.95 -1.40 -35.56
C ASP A 108 3.59 -0.30 -34.69
N LYS A 109 2.80 0.68 -34.23
CA LYS A 109 3.23 1.71 -33.28
C LYS A 109 3.55 1.20 -31.87
N LEU A 110 3.15 -0.02 -31.53
CA LEU A 110 3.41 -0.66 -30.23
C LEU A 110 4.75 -1.41 -30.20
N THR A 111 5.57 -1.31 -31.25
CA THR A 111 6.92 -1.89 -31.28
C THR A 111 7.98 -0.81 -31.48
N GLY A 112 9.23 -1.15 -31.15
CA GLY A 112 10.37 -0.25 -31.27
C GLY A 112 10.69 0.55 -30.01
N PHE A 113 11.76 1.33 -30.09
CA PHE A 113 12.30 2.06 -28.95
C PHE A 113 11.35 3.13 -28.42
N ASN A 114 10.58 3.79 -29.30
CA ASN A 114 9.62 4.82 -28.89
C ASN A 114 8.51 4.25 -28.00
N ALA A 115 7.92 3.10 -28.38
CA ALA A 115 6.89 2.45 -27.56
C ALA A 115 7.42 2.08 -26.16
N PHE A 116 8.65 1.54 -26.10
CA PHE A 116 9.34 1.29 -24.84
C PHE A 116 9.59 2.59 -24.05
N TRP A 117 10.05 3.65 -24.71
CA TRP A 117 10.38 4.93 -24.08
C TRP A 117 9.18 5.61 -23.42
N TYR A 118 7.98 5.46 -23.98
CA TYR A 118 6.75 5.99 -23.38
C TYR A 118 6.15 5.10 -22.29
N SER A 119 6.51 3.82 -22.23
CA SER A 119 5.98 2.88 -21.23
C SER A 119 6.12 3.33 -19.75
N PRO A 120 7.18 4.06 -19.32
CA PRO A 120 7.28 4.55 -17.95
C PRO A 120 6.20 5.55 -17.54
N HIS A 121 5.54 6.24 -18.47
CA HIS A 121 4.43 7.13 -18.12
C HIS A 121 3.23 6.37 -17.52
N LEU A 122 3.10 5.07 -17.84
CA LEU A 122 2.12 4.20 -17.19
C LEU A 122 2.40 4.04 -15.69
N PHE A 123 3.63 4.26 -15.23
CA PHE A 123 3.99 4.17 -13.82
C PHE A 123 3.29 5.23 -12.96
N VAL A 124 3.01 6.41 -13.53
CA VAL A 124 2.21 7.44 -12.83
C VAL A 124 0.80 6.92 -12.56
N ILE A 125 0.19 6.28 -13.55
CA ILE A 125 -1.15 5.69 -13.44
C ILE A 125 -1.13 4.55 -12.43
N VAL A 126 -0.18 3.61 -12.56
CA VAL A 126 -0.02 2.47 -11.65
C VAL A 126 0.21 2.94 -10.20
N SER A 127 1.00 3.98 -9.98
CA SER A 127 1.27 4.52 -8.64
C SER A 127 0.01 5.10 -7.99
N THR A 128 -0.79 5.85 -8.75
CA THR A 128 -2.09 6.36 -8.27
C THR A 128 -3.02 5.21 -7.88
N PHE A 129 -3.11 4.18 -8.72
CA PHE A 129 -3.91 2.99 -8.41
C PHE A 129 -3.37 2.21 -7.22
N LEU A 130 -2.05 2.14 -7.04
CA LEU A 130 -1.42 1.44 -5.90
C LEU A 130 -1.76 2.13 -4.57
N ILE A 131 -1.75 3.46 -4.54
CA ILE A 131 -2.17 4.24 -3.38
C ILE A 131 -3.64 3.96 -3.05
N VAL A 132 -4.53 4.04 -4.04
CA VAL A 132 -5.96 3.75 -3.87
C VAL A 132 -6.18 2.30 -3.40
N HIS A 133 -5.48 1.36 -4.02
CA HIS A 133 -5.52 -0.07 -3.68
C HIS A 133 -5.11 -0.28 -2.22
N GLY A 134 -3.96 0.26 -1.80
CA GLY A 134 -3.45 0.16 -0.42
C GLY A 134 -4.40 0.78 0.61
N ILE A 135 -4.86 2.01 0.40
CA ILE A 135 -5.76 2.71 1.34
C ILE A 135 -7.09 1.97 1.54
N LYS A 136 -7.60 1.29 0.50
CA LYS A 136 -8.89 0.57 0.58
C LYS A 136 -8.74 -0.89 1.04
N LEU A 137 -7.55 -1.48 0.98
CA LEU A 137 -7.24 -2.82 1.51
C LEU A 137 -6.89 -2.82 3.00
N PHE A 138 -6.30 -1.73 3.52
CA PHE A 138 -6.06 -1.56 4.96
C PHE A 138 -7.36 -1.20 5.69
N LEU A 139 -8.17 -2.23 5.91
CA LEU A 139 -9.42 -2.20 6.64
C LEU A 139 -9.22 -1.80 8.12
N THR A 140 -9.16 -0.50 8.40
CA THR A 140 -9.69 0.09 9.66
C THR A 140 -10.33 1.45 9.37
N LYS A 141 -11.62 1.43 8.97
CA LYS A 141 -12.39 2.66 8.70
C LYS A 141 -12.93 3.37 9.96
N LYS A 142 -12.75 2.83 11.16
CA LYS A 142 -13.24 3.43 12.41
C LYS A 142 -12.11 4.20 13.12
N TRP A 143 -11.92 5.45 12.73
CA TRP A 143 -11.07 6.40 13.44
C TRP A 143 -11.70 6.94 14.75
N TYR A 144 -12.94 6.55 15.08
CA TYR A 144 -13.77 7.16 16.13
C TYR A 144 -13.92 6.34 17.42
N LYS A 145 -13.16 5.24 17.62
CA LYS A 145 -12.84 4.79 18.99
C LYS A 145 -11.62 5.55 19.50
N LYS A 146 -11.58 6.85 19.21
CA LYS A 146 -10.54 7.75 19.65
C LYS A 146 -11.18 8.86 20.45
N THR A 147 -10.98 8.84 21.76
CA THR A 147 -11.36 9.96 22.62
C THR A 147 -10.19 10.93 22.62
N VAL A 148 -10.49 12.21 22.45
CA VAL A 148 -9.49 13.27 22.43
C VAL A 148 -9.79 14.18 23.61
N ASP A 149 -8.87 14.23 24.57
CA ASP A 149 -8.98 15.10 25.74
C ASP A 149 -7.90 16.19 25.66
N VAL A 150 -8.30 17.44 25.84
CA VAL A 150 -7.39 18.59 25.84
C VAL A 150 -7.12 18.99 27.29
N TYR A 151 -5.88 18.87 27.72
CA TYR A 151 -5.47 19.20 29.09
C TYR A 151 -4.96 20.65 29.20
N PRO A 152 -5.13 21.30 30.37
CA PRO A 152 -4.46 22.58 30.66
C PRO A 152 -2.94 22.43 30.48
N GLY A 153 -2.32 23.34 29.72
CA GLY A 153 -0.88 23.30 29.43
C GLY A 153 -0.50 22.87 28.00
N ASN A 154 -1.40 23.02 27.03
CA ASN A 154 -1.15 22.73 25.60
C ASN A 154 -0.75 21.26 25.35
N VAL A 155 -1.51 20.34 25.93
CA VAL A 155 -1.34 18.90 25.71
C VAL A 155 -2.64 18.29 25.21
N LEU A 156 -2.54 17.58 24.09
CA LEU A 156 -3.60 16.78 23.48
C LEU A 156 -3.39 15.32 23.86
N ALA A 157 -4.34 14.70 24.55
CA ALA A 157 -4.34 13.26 24.78
C ALA A 157 -5.19 12.57 23.71
N LEU A 158 -4.57 11.66 22.97
CA LEU A 158 -5.24 10.84 21.97
C LEU A 158 -5.36 9.42 22.53
N HIS A 159 -6.58 9.02 22.89
CA HIS A 159 -6.90 7.63 23.21
C HIS A 159 -7.32 6.92 21.93
N MET A 160 -6.95 5.66 21.75
CA MET A 160 -7.28 4.87 20.57
C MET A 160 -7.55 3.43 20.98
N SER A 161 -8.55 2.77 20.41
CA SER A 161 -8.75 1.34 20.66
C SER A 161 -7.51 0.53 20.25
N ARG A 162 -7.09 -0.41 21.10
CA ARG A 162 -5.94 -1.27 20.81
C ARG A 162 -6.22 -2.19 19.61
N PRO A 163 -5.38 -2.19 18.56
CA PRO A 163 -5.54 -3.12 17.45
C PRO A 163 -5.36 -4.58 17.92
N ARG A 164 -6.12 -5.52 17.34
CA ARG A 164 -5.98 -6.95 17.66
C ARG A 164 -4.55 -7.40 17.33
N GLY A 165 -3.90 -8.08 18.28
CA GLY A 165 -2.51 -8.54 18.14
C GLY A 165 -1.43 -7.48 18.39
N PHE A 166 -1.81 -6.22 18.68
CA PHE A 166 -0.84 -5.17 19.00
C PHE A 166 -0.23 -5.41 20.39
N ARG A 167 1.06 -5.76 20.43
CA ARG A 167 1.84 -5.98 21.66
C ARG A 167 2.94 -4.93 21.75
N TYR A 168 3.01 -4.24 22.89
CA TYR A 168 4.05 -3.27 23.17
C TYR A 168 4.56 -3.43 24.61
N LYS A 169 5.72 -2.86 24.90
CA LYS A 169 6.31 -2.74 26.25
C LYS A 169 6.27 -1.28 26.68
N SER A 170 6.21 -1.05 27.99
CA SER A 170 6.27 0.31 28.55
C SER A 170 7.52 1.04 28.04
N GLY A 171 7.36 2.31 27.68
CA GLY A 171 8.44 3.15 27.12
C GLY A 171 8.60 3.06 25.59
N GLN A 172 7.85 2.21 24.90
CA GLN A 172 7.81 2.23 23.43
C GLN A 172 6.99 3.43 22.91
N TYR A 173 7.22 3.76 21.63
CA TYR A 173 6.54 4.84 20.93
C TYR A 173 5.81 4.30 19.70
N ILE A 174 4.87 5.10 19.20
CA ILE A 174 4.16 4.86 17.93
C ILE A 174 4.34 6.06 17.02
N PHE A 175 4.23 5.83 15.72
CA PHE A 175 4.10 6.91 14.76
C PHE A 175 2.62 7.23 14.53
N VAL A 176 2.30 8.52 14.56
CA VAL A 176 0.96 9.05 14.30
C VAL A 176 1.01 9.91 13.04
N ASN A 177 0.07 9.67 12.13
CA ASN A 177 -0.22 10.49 10.98
C ASN A 177 -1.67 10.99 11.07
N CYS A 178 -1.89 12.23 10.65
CA CYS A 178 -3.21 12.86 10.61
C CYS A 178 -3.42 13.44 9.22
N ASP A 179 -4.22 12.74 8.40
CA ASP A 179 -4.50 13.08 7.00
C ASP A 179 -5.04 14.50 6.81
N VAL A 180 -5.81 15.01 7.78
CA VAL A 180 -6.39 16.37 7.76
C VAL A 180 -5.31 17.45 7.94
N VAL A 181 -4.24 17.15 8.68
CA VAL A 181 -3.13 18.08 8.90
C VAL A 181 -2.09 17.92 7.79
N SER A 182 -1.63 16.70 7.55
CA SER A 182 -0.70 16.39 6.46
C SER A 182 -0.75 14.89 6.13
N PRO A 183 -1.15 14.50 4.90
CA PRO A 183 -1.26 13.09 4.48
C PRO A 183 0.08 12.33 4.48
N PHE A 184 1.21 13.05 4.45
CA PHE A 184 2.53 12.44 4.26
C PHE A 184 3.44 12.52 5.48
N GLU A 185 3.06 13.26 6.53
CA GLU A 185 3.90 13.47 7.71
C GLU A 185 3.57 12.49 8.84
N TRP A 186 4.60 11.81 9.37
CA TRP A 186 4.49 10.85 10.47
C TRP A 186 5.35 11.29 11.65
N HIS A 187 4.73 11.44 12.82
CA HIS A 187 5.41 11.94 14.03
C HIS A 187 5.46 10.86 15.12
N PRO A 188 6.62 10.63 15.75
CA PRO A 188 6.75 9.67 16.84
C PRO A 188 6.24 10.24 18.17
N PHE A 189 5.45 9.45 18.90
CA PHE A 189 4.98 9.78 20.24
C PHE A 189 5.07 8.57 21.18
N SER A 190 5.57 8.79 22.39
CA SER A 190 5.62 7.77 23.43
C SER A 190 4.23 7.30 23.81
N ILE A 191 4.04 5.98 23.90
CA ILE A 191 2.79 5.39 24.39
C ILE A 191 2.69 5.67 25.89
N THR A 192 1.59 6.27 26.30
CA THR A 192 1.32 6.64 27.70
C THR A 192 0.38 5.67 28.42
N SER A 193 -0.31 4.77 27.70
CA SER A 193 -1.13 3.70 28.27
C SER A 193 -0.28 2.50 28.71
N ALA A 194 -0.84 1.64 29.58
CA ALA A 194 -0.17 0.43 30.05
C ALA A 194 -0.34 -0.73 29.05
N PRO A 195 0.67 -1.62 28.88
CA PRO A 195 0.58 -2.78 27.99
C PRO A 195 -0.60 -3.75 28.23
N GLY A 196 -1.23 -3.67 29.41
CA GLY A 196 -2.42 -4.44 29.77
C GLY A 196 -3.74 -3.80 29.32
N ASP A 197 -3.75 -2.52 28.95
CA ASP A 197 -4.96 -1.78 28.62
C ASP A 197 -5.56 -2.26 27.28
N ASP A 198 -6.88 -2.12 27.15
CA ASP A 198 -7.64 -2.38 25.93
C ASP A 198 -7.61 -1.19 24.94
N TYR A 199 -6.91 -0.13 25.31
CA TYR A 199 -6.63 1.05 24.50
C TYR A 199 -5.13 1.38 24.44
N VAL A 200 -4.77 2.25 23.51
CA VAL A 200 -3.46 2.86 23.35
C VAL A 200 -3.64 4.37 23.46
N SER A 201 -2.91 5.03 24.36
CA SER A 201 -2.94 6.49 24.48
C SER A 201 -1.58 7.12 24.19
N VAL A 202 -1.60 8.35 23.68
CA VAL A 202 -0.41 9.22 23.56
C VAL A 202 -0.75 10.63 24.01
N HIS A 203 0.20 11.31 24.65
CA HIS A 203 0.08 12.71 25.04
C HIS A 203 1.00 13.56 24.18
N ILE A 204 0.42 14.48 23.42
CA ILE A 204 1.10 15.29 22.42
C ILE A 204 1.13 16.73 22.90
N ARG A 205 2.33 17.27 23.15
CA ARG A 205 2.47 18.69 23.47
C ARG A 205 2.48 19.51 22.18
N THR A 206 1.72 20.61 22.18
CA THR A 206 1.66 21.56 21.07
C THR A 206 2.95 22.40 21.04
N LEU A 207 3.96 22.00 20.27
CA LEU A 207 5.30 22.64 20.26
C LEU A 207 5.77 23.14 18.88
N GLY A 208 5.16 22.69 17.79
CA GLY A 208 5.54 23.09 16.44
C GLY A 208 4.37 22.99 15.46
N ASP A 209 4.63 23.36 14.20
CA ASP A 209 3.63 23.61 13.16
C ASP A 209 2.62 22.46 13.01
N TRP A 210 3.11 21.21 12.94
CA TRP A 210 2.25 20.03 12.81
C TRP A 210 1.39 19.80 14.06
N THR A 211 2.01 19.84 15.25
CA THR A 211 1.28 19.64 16.53
C THR A 211 0.31 20.77 16.83
N GLY A 212 0.58 21.99 16.34
CA GLY A 212 -0.29 23.17 16.44
C GLY A 212 -1.58 23.01 15.65
N GLN A 213 -1.49 22.43 14.46
CA GLN A 213 -2.63 22.16 13.59
C GLN A 213 -3.44 20.91 14.02
N LEU A 214 -2.89 20.08 14.90
CA LEU A 214 -3.57 18.88 15.41
C LEU A 214 -4.62 19.19 16.49
N ARG A 215 -4.58 20.39 17.08
CA ARG A 215 -5.54 20.86 18.09
C ARG A 215 -6.76 21.50 17.42
#